data_AF-A0A432I5F6-F1
#
_entry.id   AF-A0A432I5F6-F1
#
_cell.length_a   1.000
_cell.length_b   1.000
_cell.length_c   1.000
_cell.angle_alpha   90.00
_cell.angle_beta   90.00
_cell.angle_gamma   90.00
#
_symmetry.space_group_name_H-M   'P 1'
#
loop_
_entity.id
_entity.type
_entity.pdbx_description
1 polymer ?
#
loop_
_entity_poly.entity_id
_entity_poly.type
_entity_poly.pdbx_seq_one_letter_code
_entity_poly.pdbx_strand_id
1 'polypeptide(L)'
;MLAEEMSNQMTDVRASSLESESLESHCAVADLIVNTTSIGMLHGPAEGQSPILEEFIPGDCLVYDIVYNPEVTPLLKAARRPGAQTLGGLPMLVYQGAAAFELWTGQPAPIEIMFTAAKKALES
;
A
#
# COMPACT_ATOMS: atom_id res chain seq x y z
N MET A 1 -7.43 -14.55 17.21
CA MET A 1 -6.94 -15.35 16.06
C MET A 1 -5.75 -14.67 15.39
N LEU A 2 -5.89 -13.73 14.43
CA LEU A 2 -4.74 -13.13 13.73
C LEU A 2 -3.76 -12.36 14.65
N ALA A 3 -4.28 -11.53 15.56
CA ALA A 3 -3.46 -10.81 16.53
C ALA A 3 -2.78 -11.73 17.57
N GLU A 4 -3.39 -12.87 17.90
CA GLU A 4 -2.81 -13.88 18.80
C GLU A 4 -1.78 -14.76 18.08
N GLU A 5 -1.98 -15.02 16.78
CA GLU A 5 -1.04 -15.74 15.92
C GLU A 5 0.22 -14.90 15.65
N MET A 6 0.08 -13.59 15.45
CA MET A 6 1.22 -12.67 15.29
C MET A 6 1.98 -12.43 16.60
N SER A 7 1.32 -12.50 17.75
CA SER A 7 1.95 -12.34 19.07
C SER A 7 2.98 -13.43 19.40
N ASN A 8 2.85 -14.62 18.79
CA ASN A 8 3.76 -15.75 18.99
C ASN A 8 4.90 -15.83 17.96
N GLN A 9 4.95 -14.93 16.99
CA GLN A 9 6.09 -14.80 16.09
C GLN A 9 7.05 -13.76 16.66
N MET A 10 8.26 -14.17 17.05
CA MET A 10 9.36 -13.24 17.37
C MET A 10 9.69 -12.42 16.12
N THR A 11 9.00 -11.31 15.96
CA THR A 11 9.20 -10.36 14.87
C THR A 11 10.10 -9.27 15.41
N ASP A 12 11.27 -9.06 14.79
CA ASP A 12 12.11 -7.92 15.12
C ASP A 12 11.44 -6.66 14.58
N VAL A 13 10.93 -5.83 15.48
CA VAL A 13 10.23 -4.59 15.13
C VAL A 13 11.17 -3.42 15.38
N ARG A 14 11.43 -2.65 14.32
CA ARG A 14 12.23 -1.42 14.38
C ARG A 14 11.37 -0.24 13.97
N ALA A 15 11.49 0.85 14.71
CA ALA A 15 10.86 2.11 14.38
C ALA A 15 11.95 3.13 14.04
N SER A 16 11.81 3.80 12.90
CA SER A 16 12.67 4.89 12.45
C SER A 16 11.81 6.01 11.88
N SER A 17 12.26 7.27 11.98
CA SER A 17 11.60 8.39 11.30
C SER A 17 11.92 8.36 9.79
N LEU A 18 11.10 9.02 8.97
CA LEU A 18 11.32 9.11 7.52
C LEU A 18 12.56 9.93 7.17
N GLU A 19 13.02 10.79 8.08
CA GLU A 19 14.22 11.61 7.96
C GLU A 19 15.48 10.91 8.51
N SER A 20 15.36 9.66 8.95
CA SER A 20 16.46 8.91 9.53
C SER A 20 17.51 8.50 8.48
N GLU A 21 18.78 8.66 8.82
CA GLU A 21 19.91 8.17 8.02
C GLU A 21 19.88 6.65 7.80
N SER A 22 19.21 5.89 8.67
CA SER A 22 19.11 4.43 8.53
C SER A 22 18.03 3.98 7.54
N LEU A 23 17.19 4.89 7.04
CA LEU A 23 16.02 4.53 6.22
C LEU A 23 16.43 3.83 4.92
N GLU A 24 17.46 4.34 4.24
CA GLU A 24 18.01 3.71 3.04
C GLU A 24 18.42 2.26 3.30
N SER A 25 19.17 2.02 4.39
CA SER A 25 19.62 0.67 4.74
C SER A 25 18.48 -0.28 5.08
N HIS A 26 17.38 0.22 5.64
CA HIS A 26 16.18 -0.56 5.91
C HIS A 26 15.44 -0.92 4.62
N CYS A 27 15.28 0.05 3.71
CA CYS A 27 14.64 -0.18 2.42
C CYS A 27 15.46 -1.12 1.54
N ALA A 28 16.79 -1.02 1.55
CA ALA A 28 17.71 -1.82 0.74
C ALA A 28 17.60 -3.33 0.97
N VAL A 29 17.13 -3.75 2.14
CA VAL A 29 16.97 -5.17 2.52
C VAL A 29 15.50 -5.61 2.63
N ALA A 30 14.57 -4.75 2.25
CA ALA A 30 13.14 -5.01 2.40
C ALA A 30 12.59 -5.79 1.20
N ASP A 31 11.95 -6.94 1.46
CA ASP A 31 11.18 -7.68 0.45
C ASP A 31 9.83 -6.98 0.14
N LEU A 32 9.30 -6.22 1.10
CA LEU A 32 8.02 -5.52 1.02
C LEU A 32 8.13 -4.13 1.64
N ILE A 33 7.75 -3.10 0.89
CA ILE A 33 7.62 -1.72 1.36
C ILE A 33 6.15 -1.34 1.29
N VAL A 34 5.54 -0.94 2.42
CA VAL A 34 4.13 -0.53 2.48
C VAL A 34 4.03 0.95 2.87
N ASN A 35 3.47 1.79 2.00
CA ASN A 35 3.07 3.13 2.37
C ASN A 35 1.66 3.10 2.98
N THR A 36 1.56 3.49 4.25
CA THR A 36 0.29 3.66 4.97
C THR A 36 0.01 5.12 5.35
N THR A 37 0.75 6.06 4.77
CA THR A 37 0.53 7.51 4.96
C THR A 37 -0.39 8.07 3.88
N SER A 38 -0.73 9.35 3.97
CA SER A 38 -1.47 10.09 2.92
C SER A 38 -0.55 10.79 1.91
N ILE A 39 0.77 10.58 1.98
CA ILE A 39 1.73 11.18 1.04
C ILE A 39 1.47 10.61 -0.36
N GLY A 40 1.41 11.48 -1.36
CA GLY A 40 1.11 11.10 -2.75
C GLY A 40 -0.38 11.01 -3.09
N MET A 41 -1.29 11.18 -2.13
CA MET A 41 -2.74 11.20 -2.35
C MET A 41 -3.18 12.46 -3.10
N LEU A 42 -4.05 12.30 -4.10
CA LEU A 42 -4.65 13.40 -4.85
C LEU A 42 -5.49 14.28 -3.91
N HIS A 43 -5.37 15.60 -4.03
CA HIS A 43 -5.98 16.60 -3.14
C HIS A 43 -5.53 16.52 -1.67
N GLY A 44 -4.46 15.77 -1.39
CA GLY A 44 -3.81 15.72 -0.07
C GLY A 44 -2.76 16.82 0.11
N PRO A 45 -2.27 17.03 1.35
CA PRO A 45 -1.28 18.06 1.66
C PRO A 45 0.11 17.80 1.04
N ALA A 46 0.40 16.54 0.69
CA ALA A 46 1.65 16.11 0.06
C ALA A 46 1.38 15.43 -1.29
N GLU A 47 0.41 15.94 -2.04
CA GLU A 47 0.14 15.52 -3.43
C GLU A 47 1.43 15.62 -4.27
N GLY A 48 1.66 14.64 -5.13
CA GLY A 48 2.83 14.64 -6.02
C GLY A 48 4.16 14.29 -5.34
N GLN A 49 4.17 14.02 -4.03
CA GLN A 49 5.35 13.60 -3.28
C GLN A 49 5.38 12.08 -3.04
N SER A 50 6.57 11.55 -2.75
CA SER A 50 6.81 10.16 -2.33
C SER A 50 7.34 10.15 -0.89
N PRO A 51 6.94 9.18 -0.05
CA PRO A 51 7.43 9.08 1.34
C PRO A 51 8.91 8.67 1.42
N ILE A 52 9.45 8.04 0.37
CA ILE A 52 10.85 7.63 0.26
C ILE A 52 11.41 8.03 -1.12
N LEU A 53 12.73 8.16 -1.19
CA LEU A 53 13.44 8.46 -2.42
C LEU A 53 13.50 7.22 -3.33
N GLU A 54 13.61 7.45 -4.64
CA GLU A 54 13.65 6.36 -5.64
C GLU A 54 14.87 5.47 -5.46
N GLU A 55 16.02 6.08 -5.15
CA GLU A 55 17.29 5.40 -4.90
C GLU A 55 17.24 4.42 -3.72
N PHE A 56 16.25 4.53 -2.84
CA PHE A 56 16.10 3.65 -1.69
C PHE A 56 15.31 2.38 -2.03
N ILE A 57 14.67 2.30 -3.21
CA ILE A 57 13.76 1.21 -3.56
C ILE A 57 14.54 0.09 -4.27
N PRO A 58 14.63 -1.12 -3.68
CA PRO A 58 15.21 -2.28 -4.36
C PRO A 58 14.39 -2.66 -5.59
N GLY A 59 15.07 -3.13 -6.65
CA GLY A 59 14.38 -3.59 -7.86
C GLY A 59 13.65 -4.93 -7.71
N ASP A 60 13.98 -5.71 -6.69
CA ASP A 60 13.46 -7.05 -6.41
C ASP A 60 12.45 -7.11 -5.26
N CYS A 61 11.95 -5.96 -4.80
CA CYS A 61 10.91 -5.89 -3.78
C CYS A 61 9.49 -5.68 -4.34
N LEU A 62 8.50 -5.84 -3.48
CA LEU A 62 7.14 -5.37 -3.70
C LEU A 62 6.92 -4.03 -3.00
N VAL A 63 6.47 -3.02 -3.74
CA VAL A 63 6.02 -1.74 -3.19
C VAL A 63 4.49 -1.69 -3.20
N TYR A 64 3.90 -1.61 -2.01
CA TYR A 64 2.46 -1.51 -1.81
C TYR A 64 2.08 -0.14 -1.27
N ASP A 65 1.28 0.62 -2.00
CA ASP A 65 0.74 1.90 -1.54
C ASP A 65 -0.75 1.77 -1.26
N ILE A 66 -1.21 2.04 -0.03
CA ILE A 66 -2.64 1.95 0.29
C ILE A 66 -3.45 3.13 -0.27
N VAL A 67 -2.76 4.17 -0.76
CA VAL A 67 -3.40 5.24 -1.52
C VAL A 67 -3.99 4.65 -2.81
N TYR A 68 -5.26 4.94 -3.04
CA TYR A 68 -6.00 4.49 -4.23
C TYR A 68 -6.42 5.63 -5.15
N ASN A 69 -6.17 6.89 -4.76
CA ASN A 69 -6.38 8.07 -5.61
C ASN A 69 -5.17 9.02 -5.47
N PRO A 70 -4.34 9.21 -6.51
CA PRO A 70 -4.48 8.65 -7.86
C PRO A 70 -4.18 7.14 -7.92
N GLU A 71 -4.56 6.47 -9.01
CA GLU A 71 -4.28 5.02 -9.20
C GLU A 71 -2.77 4.72 -9.24
N VAL A 72 -1.96 5.64 -9.79
CA VAL A 72 -0.50 5.55 -9.82
C VAL A 72 0.08 6.72 -9.04
N THR A 73 0.47 6.47 -7.79
CA THR A 73 1.10 7.48 -6.93
C THR A 73 2.56 7.74 -7.34
N PRO A 74 3.17 8.84 -6.86
CA PRO A 74 4.59 9.10 -7.06
C PRO A 74 5.49 7.96 -6.55
N LEU A 75 5.12 7.32 -5.43
CA LEU A 75 5.84 6.16 -4.89
C LEU A 75 5.79 4.97 -5.86
N LEU A 76 4.59 4.60 -6.33
CA LEU A 76 4.44 3.49 -7.28
C LEU A 76 5.15 3.80 -8.60
N LYS A 77 5.15 5.05 -9.04
CA LYS A 77 5.88 5.49 -10.23
C LYS A 77 7.39 5.38 -10.04
N ALA A 78 7.92 5.78 -8.88
CA ALA A 78 9.33 5.66 -8.55
C ALA A 78 9.76 4.20 -8.48
N ALA A 79 8.98 3.34 -7.82
CA ALA A 79 9.26 1.92 -7.66
C ALA A 79 9.39 1.14 -8.97
N ARG A 80 8.63 1.51 -10.01
CA ARG A 80 8.71 0.85 -11.33
C ARG A 80 10.03 1.10 -12.06
N ARG A 81 10.78 2.16 -11.73
CA ARG A 81 12.04 2.51 -12.43
C ARG A 81 13.18 1.53 -12.14
N PRO A 82 13.48 1.14 -10.89
CA PRO A 82 14.44 0.08 -10.60
C PRO A 82 13.92 -1.33 -10.92
N GLY A 83 12.63 -1.47 -11.28
CA GLY A 83 12.02 -2.75 -11.68
C GLY A 83 11.16 -3.41 -10.59
N ALA A 84 10.92 -2.73 -9.47
CA ALA A 84 10.13 -3.27 -8.37
C ALA A 84 8.69 -3.58 -8.80
N GLN A 85 8.10 -4.60 -8.18
CA GLN A 85 6.68 -4.87 -8.34
C GLN A 85 5.86 -3.83 -7.58
N THR A 86 4.68 -3.48 -8.09
CA THR A 86 3.83 -2.45 -7.48
C THR A 86 2.41 -2.92 -7.28
N LEU A 87 1.85 -2.65 -6.10
CA LEU A 87 0.45 -2.83 -5.75
C LEU A 87 -0.13 -1.50 -5.28
N GLY A 88 -1.26 -1.06 -5.85
CA GLY A 88 -1.96 0.16 -5.41
C GLY A 88 -3.04 -0.14 -4.37
N GLY A 89 -3.69 0.91 -3.86
CA GLY A 89 -4.59 0.79 -2.71
C GLY A 89 -5.99 0.23 -3.00
N LEU A 90 -6.41 0.23 -4.27
CA LEU A 90 -7.79 -0.13 -4.63
C LEU A 90 -8.20 -1.55 -4.20
N PRO A 91 -7.35 -2.59 -4.34
CA PRO A 91 -7.67 -3.90 -3.81
C PRO A 91 -7.95 -3.90 -2.31
N MET A 92 -7.20 -3.13 -1.51
CA MET A 92 -7.47 -3.01 -0.06
C MET A 92 -8.89 -2.50 0.17
N LEU A 93 -9.26 -1.40 -0.50
CA LEU A 93 -10.57 -0.76 -0.39
C LEU A 93 -11.71 -1.73 -0.75
N VAL A 94 -11.54 -2.51 -1.81
CA VAL A 94 -12.55 -3.47 -2.27
C VAL A 94 -12.63 -4.67 -1.33
N TYR A 95 -11.51 -5.29 -0.98
CA TYR A 95 -11.51 -6.50 -0.13
C TYR A 95 -12.00 -6.22 1.29
N GLN A 96 -11.67 -5.06 1.87
CA GLN A 96 -12.23 -4.71 3.19
C GLN A 96 -13.75 -4.48 3.13
N GLY A 97 -14.26 -3.89 2.03
CA GLY A 97 -15.69 -3.75 1.80
C GLY A 97 -16.38 -5.11 1.56
N ALA A 98 -15.71 -6.02 0.84
CA ALA A 98 -16.21 -7.36 0.58
C ALA A 98 -16.34 -8.16 1.88
N ALA A 99 -15.31 -8.12 2.74
CA ALA A 99 -15.36 -8.75 4.05
C ALA A 99 -16.53 -8.21 4.90
N ALA A 100 -16.74 -6.89 4.92
CA ALA A 100 -17.88 -6.30 5.64
C ALA A 100 -19.23 -6.74 5.06
N PHE A 101 -19.36 -6.79 3.73
CA PHE A 101 -20.57 -7.27 3.05
C PHE A 101 -20.90 -8.72 3.43
N GLU A 102 -19.91 -9.61 3.40
CA GLU A 102 -20.09 -11.02 3.76
C GLU A 102 -20.48 -11.19 5.23
N LEU A 103 -19.85 -10.44 6.13
CA LEU A 103 -20.16 -10.44 7.56
C LEU A 103 -21.60 -9.99 7.84
N TRP A 104 -22.10 -8.97 7.16
CA TRP A 104 -23.44 -8.44 7.39
C TRP A 104 -24.55 -9.23 6.71
N THR A 105 -24.30 -9.73 5.52
CA THR A 105 -25.34 -10.35 4.68
C THR A 105 -25.34 -11.87 4.78
N GLY A 106 -24.22 -12.48 5.19
CA GLY A 106 -23.99 -13.92 5.09
C GLY A 106 -23.95 -14.44 3.64
N GLN A 107 -23.85 -13.56 2.65
CA GLN A 107 -23.77 -13.88 1.22
C GLN A 107 -22.36 -13.58 0.70
N PRO A 108 -21.86 -14.33 -0.29
CA PRO A 108 -20.56 -14.05 -0.90
C PRO A 108 -20.56 -12.66 -1.56
N ALA A 109 -19.48 -11.91 -1.37
CA ALA A 109 -19.34 -10.59 -1.97
C ALA A 109 -19.12 -10.68 -3.49
N PRO A 110 -19.81 -9.85 -4.30
CA PRO A 110 -19.59 -9.80 -5.74
C PRO A 110 -18.34 -8.96 -6.08
N ILE A 111 -17.15 -9.48 -5.77
CA ILE A 111 -15.86 -8.78 -5.81
C ILE A 111 -15.61 -8.07 -7.16
N GLU A 112 -15.85 -8.73 -8.29
CA GLU A 112 -15.64 -8.14 -9.62
C GLU A 112 -16.52 -6.91 -9.89
N ILE A 113 -17.78 -6.95 -9.40
CA ILE A 113 -18.71 -5.83 -9.51
C ILE A 113 -18.22 -4.68 -8.62
N MET A 114 -17.75 -4.99 -7.41
CA MET A 114 -17.21 -4.00 -6.48
C MET A 114 -15.97 -3.29 -7.06
N PHE A 115 -15.05 -4.04 -7.69
CA PHE A 115 -13.91 -3.46 -8.39
C PHE A 115 -14.35 -2.54 -9.53
N THR A 116 -15.27 -2.99 -10.38
CA THR A 116 -15.75 -2.20 -11.52
C THR A 116 -16.42 -0.91 -11.06
N ALA A 117 -17.27 -0.98 -10.03
CA ALA A 117 -17.94 0.17 -9.46
C ALA A 117 -16.94 1.15 -8.82
N ALA A 118 -15.96 0.64 -8.06
CA ALA A 118 -14.96 1.46 -7.40
C ALA A 118 -14.05 2.19 -8.41
N LYS A 119 -13.61 1.51 -9.48
CA LYS A 119 -12.83 2.15 -10.56
C LYS A 119 -13.61 3.28 -11.22
N LYS A 120 -14.86 3.01 -11.61
CA LYS A 120 -15.74 4.01 -12.24
C LYS A 120 -15.94 5.25 -11.36
N ALA A 121 -16.03 5.07 -10.04
CA ALA A 121 -16.19 6.18 -9.09
C ALA A 121 -14.92 7.02 -8.89
N LEU A 122 -13.73 6.47 -9.21
CA LEU A 122 -12.46 7.22 -9.15
C LEU A 122 -12.18 8.00 -10.44
N GLU A 123 -12.83 7.64 -11.54
CA GLU A 123 -12.71 8.30 -12.85
C GLU A 123 -13.70 9.46 -13.05
N SER A 124 -14.69 9.58 -12.16
CA SER A 124 -15.80 10.56 -12.22
C SER A 124 -15.54 11.81 -11.38
#